data_AF-A0A6N3I2N9-F1
#
_entry.id   AF-A0A6N3I2N9-F1
#
_cell.length_a   1.000
_cell.length_b   1.000
_cell.length_c   1.000
_cell.angle_alpha   90.00
_cell.angle_beta   90.00
_cell.angle_gamma   90.00
#
_symmetry.space_group_name_H-M   'P 1'
#
loop_
_entity.id
_entity.type
_entity.pdbx_description
1 polymer ?
#
loop_
_entity_poly.entity_id
_entity_poly.type
_entity_poly.pdbx_seq_one_letter_code
_entity_poly.pdbx_strand_id
1 'polypeptide(L)'
;MKRQIILVMTAALFLAGCGRAAEPVVIVPKDEAESQSALSAGQENQENTTMREQLHLPERYQASFEEGGLSFFADAEISIPDVTSISVKKTEADYYSMEEYERIKEYFRDKEKIAWGEETDHSAVKGLKASGSRALVEGKEYFISYYWNGDGKNEDYAYSNSISEGVGAAFREVYDYETIPEELQSEEEWAKMRNEAETLMGNLGYGKMKLVSEKWIEGTRSKPDDSWEEPTYMRVFGFSLAPDGIGAPAYHQVKRQDGYAGYQQYATLAYTQDGSLNGIGLENKEQIIGDSKERVFLLPFSEVASIFESVEKSSYEDYFLYGGTFADERKVTLRVKEARLGYMGIHDVRNGEREKEGKMIPVWDFLGSVSVEYLKEGKSVGKETYSQPDLSLMTINAMDGSVMERRDMGK
;
A
#
# COMPACT_ATOMS: atom_id res chain seq x y z
N MET A 1 31.93 -52.67 -0.26
CA MET A 1 32.29 -53.02 1.14
C MET A 1 31.80 -51.90 2.04
N LYS A 2 31.02 -52.27 3.04
CA LYS A 2 30.37 -51.40 4.01
C LYS A 2 31.42 -50.77 4.93
N ARG A 3 31.25 -49.48 5.26
CA ARG A 3 31.80 -48.88 6.47
C ARG A 3 30.64 -48.25 7.23
N GLN A 4 30.23 -48.93 8.29
CA GLN A 4 29.32 -48.44 9.30
C GLN A 4 30.05 -47.44 10.19
N ILE A 5 29.41 -46.33 10.51
CA ILE A 5 29.71 -45.52 11.68
C ILE A 5 28.43 -45.51 12.51
N ILE A 6 28.55 -46.06 13.73
CA ILE A 6 27.58 -45.98 14.83
C ILE A 6 28.08 -44.86 15.74
N LEU A 7 27.19 -43.95 16.17
CA LEU A 7 27.16 -43.18 17.42
C LEU A 7 26.23 -41.96 17.18
N VAL A 8 25.36 -41.49 18.05
CA VAL A 8 24.85 -41.90 19.36
C VAL A 8 23.55 -41.11 19.52
N MET A 9 22.49 -41.78 19.98
CA MET A 9 21.25 -41.14 20.40
C MET A 9 21.50 -40.36 21.68
N THR A 10 21.44 -39.03 21.59
CA THR A 10 21.27 -38.17 22.77
C THR A 10 19.89 -37.56 22.68
N ALA A 11 18.97 -38.12 23.48
CA ALA A 11 17.70 -37.52 23.80
C ALA A 11 17.96 -36.21 24.55
N ALA A 12 17.68 -35.08 23.90
CA ALA A 12 17.51 -33.81 24.58
C ALA A 12 16.00 -33.59 24.77
N LEU A 13 15.58 -33.62 26.03
CA LEU A 13 14.24 -33.22 26.45
C LEU A 13 14.02 -31.76 26.03
N PHE A 14 13.19 -31.52 25.02
CA PHE A 14 12.52 -30.24 24.87
C PHE A 14 11.28 -30.23 25.76
N LEU A 15 11.48 -29.80 27.01
CA LEU A 15 10.43 -29.08 27.73
C LEU A 15 10.36 -27.68 27.12
N ALA A 16 9.62 -27.56 26.01
CA ALA A 16 9.11 -26.27 25.56
C ALA A 16 7.66 -26.19 26.06
N GLY A 17 7.45 -25.28 27.01
CA GLY A 17 6.14 -25.04 27.60
C GLY A 17 5.09 -24.76 26.53
N CYS A 18 3.88 -25.25 26.78
CA CYS A 18 2.67 -24.82 26.10
C CYS A 18 2.54 -23.30 26.25
N GLY A 19 3.11 -22.54 25.31
CA GLY A 19 2.65 -21.18 25.04
C GLY A 19 1.20 -21.29 24.62
N ARG A 20 0.30 -20.71 25.42
CA ARG A 20 -1.08 -20.51 25.01
C ARG A 20 -1.04 -19.76 23.69
N ALA A 21 -1.39 -20.44 22.59
CA ALA A 21 -1.83 -19.75 21.39
C ALA A 21 -3.01 -18.88 21.84
N ALA A 22 -2.88 -17.56 21.70
CA ALA A 22 -4.02 -16.67 21.83
C ALA A 22 -5.09 -17.21 20.87
N GLU A 23 -6.26 -17.54 21.41
CA GLU A 23 -7.39 -17.93 20.58
C GLU A 23 -7.67 -16.79 19.61
N PRO A 24 -7.84 -17.05 18.30
CA PRO A 24 -8.24 -16.02 17.37
C PRO A 24 -9.54 -15.40 17.87
N VAL A 25 -9.61 -14.08 17.94
CA VAL A 25 -10.86 -13.37 18.25
C VAL A 25 -11.85 -13.68 17.13
N VAL A 26 -12.75 -14.64 17.39
CA VAL A 26 -13.84 -14.99 16.48
C VAL A 26 -14.97 -13.98 16.70
N ILE A 27 -14.99 -12.90 15.93
CA ILE A 27 -16.19 -12.07 15.79
C ILE A 27 -17.11 -12.81 14.82
N VAL A 28 -18.15 -13.44 15.37
CA VAL A 28 -19.20 -14.12 14.57
C VAL A 28 -19.97 -13.04 13.80
N PRO A 29 -20.07 -13.11 12.45
CA PRO A 29 -20.96 -12.24 11.70
C PRO A 29 -22.38 -12.39 12.25
N LYS A 30 -23.03 -11.28 12.58
CA LYS A 30 -24.43 -11.31 12.99
C LYS A 30 -25.28 -11.76 11.80
N ASP A 31 -26.18 -12.72 12.02
CA ASP A 31 -27.00 -13.36 10.97
C ASP A 31 -27.58 -12.34 9.98
N GLU A 32 -27.32 -12.54 8.68
CA GLU A 32 -27.77 -11.68 7.57
C GLU A 32 -29.29 -11.46 7.56
N ALA A 33 -30.06 -12.41 8.13
CA ALA A 33 -31.51 -12.37 8.19
C ALA A 33 -32.06 -11.34 9.19
N GLU A 34 -31.38 -11.06 10.30
CA GLU A 34 -31.85 -10.06 11.28
C GLU A 34 -31.60 -8.63 10.77
N SER A 35 -30.44 -8.40 10.15
CA SER A 35 -30.09 -7.11 9.54
C SER A 35 -31.03 -6.72 8.38
N GLN A 36 -31.45 -7.70 7.56
CA GLN A 36 -32.39 -7.47 6.46
C GLN A 36 -33.82 -7.13 6.93
N SER A 37 -34.24 -7.64 8.10
CA SER A 37 -35.60 -7.41 8.62
C SER A 37 -35.79 -6.01 9.22
N ALA A 38 -34.74 -5.40 9.77
CA ALA A 38 -34.80 -4.03 10.30
C ALA A 38 -34.67 -2.96 9.19
N LEU A 39 -34.02 -3.29 8.06
CA LEU A 39 -33.77 -2.36 6.94
C LEU A 39 -34.90 -2.31 5.90
N SER A 40 -35.78 -3.32 5.85
CA SER A 40 -36.90 -3.38 4.89
C SER A 40 -38.08 -2.45 5.24
N ALA A 41 -38.13 -1.89 6.45
CA ALA A 41 -39.19 -0.97 6.87
C ALA A 41 -38.99 0.51 6.43
N GLY A 42 -37.85 0.86 5.81
CA GLY A 42 -37.52 2.23 5.40
C GLY A 42 -37.70 2.54 3.91
N GLN A 43 -38.37 1.66 3.15
CA GLN A 43 -38.20 1.57 1.69
C GLN A 43 -38.98 2.56 0.79
N GLU A 44 -39.62 3.61 1.31
CA GLU A 44 -40.35 4.57 0.45
C GLU A 44 -39.68 5.95 0.28
N ASN A 45 -38.48 6.22 0.81
CA ASN A 45 -37.89 7.57 0.73
C ASN A 45 -36.37 7.66 0.46
N GLN A 46 -35.75 6.62 -0.09
CA GLN A 46 -34.29 6.57 -0.32
C GLN A 46 -33.78 7.34 -1.55
N GLU A 47 -34.63 7.98 -2.35
CA GLU A 47 -34.18 8.69 -3.56
C GLU A 47 -33.52 10.06 -3.27
N ASN A 48 -33.61 10.59 -2.04
CA ASN A 48 -33.11 11.94 -1.69
C ASN A 48 -32.15 12.01 -0.49
N THR A 49 -31.68 10.89 0.06
CA THR A 49 -30.80 10.87 1.25
C THR A 49 -29.34 10.80 0.82
N THR A 50 -28.50 11.72 1.31
CA THR A 50 -27.06 11.75 0.99
C THR A 50 -26.33 10.53 1.58
N MET A 51 -25.19 10.14 1.00
CA MET A 51 -24.38 9.03 1.55
C MET A 51 -23.96 9.29 2.99
N ARG A 52 -23.69 10.55 3.34
CA ARG A 52 -23.33 10.97 4.71
C ARG A 52 -24.43 10.62 5.71
N GLU A 53 -25.68 10.88 5.35
CA GLU A 53 -26.86 10.56 6.17
C GLU A 53 -27.08 9.04 6.22
N GLN A 54 -26.95 8.33 5.09
CA GLN A 54 -27.13 6.88 5.05
C GLN A 54 -26.14 6.13 5.96
N LEU A 55 -24.89 6.61 6.04
CA LEU A 55 -23.83 6.01 6.85
C LEU A 55 -23.79 6.54 8.29
N HIS A 56 -24.69 7.47 8.64
CA HIS A 56 -24.71 8.17 9.93
C HIS A 56 -23.33 8.77 10.30
N LEU A 57 -22.67 9.43 9.35
CA LEU A 57 -21.32 9.93 9.60
C LEU A 57 -21.34 11.12 10.59
N PRO A 58 -20.49 11.10 11.63
CA PRO A 58 -20.26 12.31 12.42
C PRO A 58 -19.50 13.36 11.59
N GLU A 59 -19.34 14.57 12.11
CA GLU A 59 -18.51 15.60 11.45
C GLU A 59 -17.04 15.17 11.37
N ARG A 60 -16.53 14.61 12.48
CA ARG A 60 -15.17 14.05 12.64
C ARG A 60 -15.23 12.75 13.43
N TYR A 61 -14.26 11.88 13.23
CA TYR A 61 -14.10 10.68 14.07
C TYR A 61 -13.25 11.02 15.30
N GLN A 62 -13.83 10.88 16.49
CA GLN A 62 -13.18 11.19 17.76
C GLN A 62 -13.26 10.01 18.73
N ALA A 63 -12.11 9.54 19.19
CA ALA A 63 -12.00 8.45 20.16
C ALA A 63 -10.62 8.48 20.84
N SER A 64 -10.55 8.01 22.08
CA SER A 64 -9.29 7.86 22.81
C SER A 64 -9.38 6.76 23.85
N PHE A 65 -8.34 5.95 23.99
CA PHE A 65 -8.23 4.95 25.04
C PHE A 65 -6.77 4.59 25.33
N GLU A 66 -6.53 4.02 26.50
CA GLU A 66 -5.23 3.46 26.89
C GLU A 66 -5.44 2.05 27.42
N GLU A 67 -4.64 1.08 26.93
CA GLU A 67 -4.75 -0.34 27.30
C GLU A 67 -3.38 -1.00 27.16
N GLY A 68 -2.89 -1.71 28.20
CA GLY A 68 -1.70 -2.58 28.08
C GLY A 68 -0.36 -1.95 27.64
N GLY A 69 -0.26 -0.62 27.54
CA GLY A 69 0.90 0.09 26.97
C GLY A 69 0.65 0.70 25.58
N LEU A 70 -0.55 0.53 25.04
CA LEU A 70 -1.07 1.27 23.90
C LEU A 70 -1.81 2.53 24.35
N SER A 71 -1.50 3.66 23.72
CA SER A 71 -2.28 4.88 23.75
C SER A 71 -2.85 5.14 22.35
N PHE A 72 -4.17 5.21 22.25
CA PHE A 72 -4.87 5.47 21.00
C PHE A 72 -5.52 6.85 21.02
N PHE A 73 -5.36 7.62 19.94
CA PHE A 73 -5.98 8.93 19.76
C PHE A 73 -6.52 9.08 18.34
N ALA A 74 -7.80 9.43 18.22
CA ALA A 74 -8.43 9.82 16.97
C ALA A 74 -9.06 11.20 17.13
N ASP A 75 -8.67 12.13 16.25
CA ASP A 75 -9.39 13.35 15.93
C ASP A 75 -9.29 13.54 14.42
N ALA A 76 -9.99 12.66 13.71
CA ALA A 76 -9.75 12.37 12.31
C ALA A 76 -10.84 12.97 11.41
N GLU A 77 -10.43 13.42 10.23
CA GLU A 77 -11.34 13.79 9.15
C GLU A 77 -12.00 12.54 8.57
N ILE A 78 -13.21 12.70 8.03
CA ILE A 78 -13.93 11.62 7.36
C ILE A 78 -14.10 12.00 5.88
N SER A 79 -13.47 11.22 5.02
CA SER A 79 -13.44 11.42 3.57
C SER A 79 -14.31 10.37 2.87
N ILE A 80 -15.26 10.81 2.05
CA ILE A 80 -16.18 9.94 1.29
C ILE A 80 -16.31 10.43 -0.16
N PRO A 81 -16.62 9.55 -1.13
CA PRO A 81 -16.80 9.96 -2.52
C PRO A 81 -18.05 10.81 -2.68
N ASP A 82 -18.01 11.76 -3.61
CA ASP A 82 -19.15 12.61 -3.98
C ASP A 82 -20.11 11.84 -4.91
N VAL A 83 -20.70 10.78 -4.38
CA VAL A 83 -21.69 9.94 -5.07
C VAL A 83 -22.85 9.59 -4.14
N THR A 84 -24.02 9.34 -4.72
CA THR A 84 -25.23 8.97 -3.95
C THR A 84 -25.28 7.48 -3.61
N SER A 85 -24.47 6.65 -4.28
CA SER A 85 -24.41 5.21 -4.06
C SER A 85 -23.07 4.63 -4.50
N ILE A 86 -22.65 3.56 -3.83
CA ILE A 86 -21.45 2.77 -4.14
C ILE A 86 -21.87 1.37 -4.54
N SER A 87 -21.17 0.79 -5.53
CA SER A 87 -21.35 -0.59 -5.98
C SER A 87 -20.03 -1.34 -5.99
N VAL A 88 -20.06 -2.66 -5.85
CA VAL A 88 -18.88 -3.49 -6.14
C VAL A 88 -18.59 -3.41 -7.64
N LYS A 89 -17.34 -3.13 -8.01
CA LYS A 89 -16.90 -3.16 -9.41
C LYS A 89 -16.36 -4.55 -9.74
N LYS A 90 -16.66 -5.05 -10.92
CA LYS A 90 -16.02 -6.25 -11.47
C LYS A 90 -14.75 -5.84 -12.18
N THR A 91 -13.66 -6.55 -11.90
CA THR A 91 -12.37 -6.29 -12.54
C THR A 91 -11.82 -7.54 -13.20
N GLU A 92 -10.94 -7.33 -14.17
CA GLU A 92 -10.06 -8.38 -14.69
C GLU A 92 -8.62 -7.91 -14.58
N ALA A 93 -7.73 -8.80 -14.15
CA ALA A 93 -6.31 -8.64 -14.35
C ALA A 93 -6.05 -8.54 -15.86
N ASP A 94 -5.25 -7.55 -16.23
CA ASP A 94 -4.90 -7.26 -17.61
C ASP A 94 -3.38 -7.22 -17.75
N TYR A 95 -2.91 -7.14 -18.99
CA TYR A 95 -1.50 -7.08 -19.30
C TYR A 95 -1.15 -5.81 -20.06
N TYR A 96 0.04 -5.37 -19.77
CA TYR A 96 0.70 -4.21 -20.31
C TYR A 96 1.16 -4.50 -21.75
N SER A 97 0.72 -3.70 -22.73
CA SER A 97 0.94 -3.96 -24.16
C SER A 97 2.16 -3.24 -24.73
N MET A 98 2.80 -3.80 -25.77
CA MET A 98 3.95 -3.15 -26.42
C MET A 98 3.66 -1.75 -26.96
N GLU A 99 2.40 -1.46 -27.30
CA GLU A 99 1.97 -0.11 -27.67
C GLU A 99 2.08 0.87 -26.49
N GLU A 100 1.73 0.45 -25.28
CA GLU A 100 1.90 1.25 -24.07
C GLU A 100 3.39 1.46 -23.74
N TYR A 101 4.21 0.41 -23.88
CA TYR A 101 5.66 0.52 -23.72
C TYR A 101 6.28 1.54 -24.67
N GLU A 102 5.95 1.48 -25.97
CA GLU A 102 6.45 2.43 -26.96
C GLU A 102 5.89 3.84 -26.75
N ARG A 103 4.64 3.99 -26.28
CA ARG A 103 4.07 5.29 -25.90
C ARG A 103 4.86 5.95 -24.77
N ILE A 104 5.25 5.18 -23.74
CA ILE A 104 6.09 5.69 -22.64
C ILE A 104 7.46 6.11 -23.19
N LYS A 105 8.08 5.29 -24.05
CA LYS A 105 9.37 5.62 -24.69
C LYS A 105 9.30 6.88 -25.53
N GLU A 106 8.22 7.06 -26.29
CA GLU A 106 7.98 8.24 -27.13
C GLU A 106 7.82 9.49 -26.28
N TYR A 107 7.03 9.43 -25.21
CA TYR A 107 6.91 10.54 -24.26
C TYR A 107 8.29 11.01 -23.74
N PHE A 108 9.14 10.08 -23.33
CA PHE A 108 10.48 10.38 -22.81
C PHE A 108 11.46 10.83 -23.90
N ARG A 109 11.33 10.30 -25.12
CA ARG A 109 12.08 10.79 -26.29
C ARG A 109 11.77 12.26 -26.56
N ASP A 110 10.50 12.65 -26.45
CA ASP A 110 10.08 14.01 -26.76
C ASP A 110 10.36 14.98 -25.62
N LYS A 111 10.07 14.59 -24.37
CA LYS A 111 10.24 15.45 -23.20
C LYS A 111 11.71 15.60 -22.80
N GLU A 112 12.41 14.48 -22.68
CA GLU A 112 13.79 14.42 -22.16
C GLU A 112 14.84 14.33 -23.27
N LYS A 113 14.43 14.37 -24.55
CA LYS A 113 15.33 14.27 -25.71
C LYS A 113 16.17 13.00 -25.71
N ILE A 114 15.61 11.90 -25.18
CA ILE A 114 16.30 10.63 -25.05
C ILE A 114 16.34 9.87 -26.37
N ALA A 115 17.55 9.50 -26.79
CA ALA A 115 17.77 8.52 -27.86
C ALA A 115 17.97 7.13 -27.25
N TRP A 116 16.90 6.34 -27.22
CA TRP A 116 16.93 4.96 -26.70
C TRP A 116 17.87 4.07 -27.52
N GLY A 117 18.72 3.32 -26.81
CA GLY A 117 19.58 2.29 -27.39
C GLY A 117 18.81 1.04 -27.79
N GLU A 118 19.55 -0.01 -28.19
CA GLU A 118 18.96 -1.29 -28.54
C GLU A 118 18.32 -1.98 -27.33
N GLU A 119 17.27 -2.75 -27.60
CA GLU A 119 16.58 -3.55 -26.60
C GLU A 119 17.45 -4.74 -26.19
N THR A 120 17.62 -4.95 -24.87
CA THR A 120 18.49 -5.99 -24.31
C THR A 120 17.78 -6.84 -23.26
N ASP A 121 17.97 -8.16 -23.33
CA ASP A 121 17.51 -9.11 -22.30
C ASP A 121 18.36 -8.94 -21.03
N HIS A 122 17.69 -8.71 -19.91
CA HIS A 122 18.31 -8.59 -18.58
C HIS A 122 17.61 -9.45 -17.53
N SER A 123 17.01 -10.57 -17.96
CA SER A 123 16.33 -11.53 -17.10
C SER A 123 17.25 -12.04 -15.97
N ALA A 124 16.96 -11.67 -14.73
CA ALA A 124 17.75 -12.06 -13.55
C ALA A 124 17.09 -13.19 -12.72
N VAL A 125 15.77 -13.38 -12.85
CA VAL A 125 15.00 -14.34 -12.07
C VAL A 125 14.47 -15.46 -12.97
N LYS A 126 14.63 -16.71 -12.53
CA LYS A 126 14.17 -17.88 -13.28
C LYS A 126 12.64 -17.85 -13.41
N GLY A 127 12.13 -17.84 -14.65
CA GLY A 127 10.70 -17.82 -14.95
C GLY A 127 10.15 -16.43 -15.29
N LEU A 128 10.87 -15.37 -14.92
CA LEU A 128 10.58 -14.01 -15.34
C LEU A 128 11.51 -13.62 -16.48
N LYS A 129 10.93 -13.07 -17.53
CA LYS A 129 11.65 -12.46 -18.63
C LYS A 129 11.60 -10.95 -18.49
N ALA A 130 12.73 -10.31 -18.76
CA ALA A 130 12.83 -8.87 -18.70
C ALA A 130 13.66 -8.35 -19.87
N SER A 131 13.19 -7.28 -20.50
CA SER A 131 13.91 -6.58 -21.56
C SER A 131 13.73 -5.10 -21.39
N GLY A 132 14.76 -4.38 -21.80
CA GLY A 132 14.75 -2.94 -21.68
C GLY A 132 15.73 -2.27 -22.61
N SER A 133 15.53 -0.97 -22.75
CA SER A 133 16.42 -0.06 -23.47
C SER A 133 17.15 0.86 -22.49
N ARG A 134 18.40 1.20 -22.81
CA ARG A 134 19.21 2.18 -22.05
C ARG A 134 19.55 3.38 -22.91
N ALA A 135 19.77 4.52 -22.28
CA ALA A 135 20.31 5.71 -22.94
C ALA A 135 21.19 6.51 -21.99
N LEU A 136 22.21 7.20 -22.53
CA LEU A 136 23.05 8.14 -21.79
C LEU A 136 22.87 9.54 -22.38
N VAL A 137 22.37 10.48 -21.60
CA VAL A 137 22.16 11.88 -22.02
C VAL A 137 22.79 12.78 -20.97
N GLU A 138 23.78 13.59 -21.38
CA GLU A 138 24.49 14.53 -20.49
C GLU A 138 25.03 13.90 -19.18
N GLY A 139 25.50 12.64 -19.25
CA GLY A 139 26.01 11.90 -18.09
C GLY A 139 24.94 11.29 -17.17
N LYS A 140 23.65 11.41 -17.53
CA LYS A 140 22.53 10.72 -16.87
C LYS A 140 22.16 9.45 -17.65
N GLU A 141 22.04 8.33 -16.94
CA GLU A 141 21.57 7.08 -17.54
C GLU A 141 20.04 7.00 -17.41
N TYR A 142 19.41 6.53 -18.47
CA TYR A 142 17.97 6.28 -18.50
C TYR A 142 17.76 4.83 -18.81
N PHE A 143 16.87 4.19 -18.05
CA PHE A 143 16.52 2.80 -18.23
C PHE A 143 15.02 2.64 -18.26
N ILE A 144 14.54 1.91 -19.26
CA ILE A 144 13.15 1.50 -19.31
C ILE A 144 13.13 -0.01 -19.49
N SER A 145 12.32 -0.69 -18.68
CA SER A 145 12.16 -2.12 -18.73
C SER A 145 10.71 -2.56 -18.64
N TYR A 146 10.48 -3.78 -19.10
CA TYR A 146 9.22 -4.46 -18.90
C TYR A 146 9.47 -5.91 -18.53
N TYR A 147 8.58 -6.44 -17.69
CA TYR A 147 8.64 -7.82 -17.20
C TYR A 147 7.51 -8.65 -17.79
N TRP A 148 7.78 -9.91 -18.10
CA TRP A 148 6.79 -10.85 -18.61
C TRP A 148 7.06 -12.28 -18.19
N ASN A 149 6.00 -13.08 -18.06
CA ASN A 149 6.09 -14.44 -17.53
C ASN A 149 6.51 -15.49 -18.58
N GLY A 150 7.09 -15.06 -19.71
CA GLY A 150 7.55 -15.94 -20.79
C GLY A 150 6.47 -16.56 -21.68
N ASP A 151 5.18 -16.43 -21.33
CA ASP A 151 4.01 -16.84 -22.13
C ASP A 151 3.44 -15.70 -23.01
N GLY A 152 4.11 -14.54 -23.00
CA GLY A 152 3.73 -13.35 -23.77
C GLY A 152 2.81 -12.38 -23.02
N LYS A 153 2.62 -12.57 -21.71
CA LYS A 153 1.80 -11.70 -20.87
C LYS A 153 2.68 -10.87 -19.92
N ASN A 154 2.56 -9.54 -20.00
CA ASN A 154 3.34 -8.58 -19.21
C ASN A 154 2.53 -8.09 -18.00
N GLU A 155 2.90 -8.45 -16.78
CA GLU A 155 2.15 -8.05 -15.58
C GLU A 155 2.56 -6.67 -15.08
N ASP A 156 3.82 -6.29 -15.30
CA ASP A 156 4.42 -5.06 -14.76
C ASP A 156 5.33 -4.32 -15.75
N TYR A 157 5.32 -3.00 -15.66
CA TYR A 157 6.20 -2.05 -16.32
C TYR A 157 7.01 -1.25 -15.29
N ALA A 158 8.29 -1.04 -15.57
CA ALA A 158 9.13 -0.18 -14.76
C ALA A 158 9.96 0.75 -15.65
N TYR A 159 9.88 2.03 -15.39
CA TYR A 159 10.79 3.03 -15.91
C TYR A 159 11.59 3.60 -14.74
N SER A 160 12.90 3.67 -14.87
CA SER A 160 13.73 4.39 -13.93
C SER A 160 14.74 5.24 -14.69
N ASN A 161 14.89 6.50 -14.30
CA ASN A 161 16.15 7.15 -14.58
C ASN A 161 17.06 6.91 -13.37
N SER A 162 18.26 6.46 -13.67
CA SER A 162 19.33 6.42 -12.70
C SER A 162 20.34 7.43 -13.17
N ILE A 163 20.65 8.41 -12.34
CA ILE A 163 21.90 9.11 -12.52
C ILE A 163 23.00 8.07 -12.21
N SER A 164 23.47 7.36 -13.24
CA SER A 164 24.36 6.22 -13.09
C SER A 164 25.63 6.46 -13.89
N GLU A 165 26.62 6.98 -13.17
CA GLU A 165 27.98 6.47 -13.23
C GLU A 165 28.31 5.91 -11.83
N GLY A 166 27.82 4.69 -11.50
CA GLY A 166 28.06 4.05 -10.19
C GLY A 166 27.70 2.57 -10.17
N VAL A 167 28.29 1.79 -9.26
CA VAL A 167 28.20 0.31 -9.22
C VAL A 167 26.91 -0.17 -8.51
N GLY A 168 26.18 0.71 -7.81
CA GLY A 168 24.88 0.43 -7.19
C GLY A 168 24.12 1.67 -6.68
N ALA A 169 22.79 1.53 -6.57
CA ALA A 169 21.90 2.52 -5.96
C ALA A 169 21.04 1.83 -4.88
N ALA A 170 20.81 2.50 -3.76
CA ALA A 170 19.96 2.03 -2.67
C ALA A 170 18.86 3.06 -2.41
N PHE A 171 17.61 2.60 -2.40
CA PHE A 171 16.46 3.42 -2.05
C PHE A 171 15.89 2.94 -0.72
N ARG A 172 15.50 3.87 0.13
CA ARG A 172 14.88 3.58 1.42
C ARG A 172 13.69 4.49 1.62
N GLU A 173 12.56 3.93 2.03
CA GLU A 173 11.41 4.73 2.48
C GLU A 173 11.77 5.48 3.76
N VAL A 174 11.42 6.77 3.80
CA VAL A 174 11.50 7.57 5.02
C VAL A 174 10.17 7.38 5.75
N TYR A 175 10.23 7.01 7.04
CA TYR A 175 9.04 6.79 7.87
C TYR A 175 8.80 7.92 8.87
N ASP A 176 9.89 8.56 9.32
CA ASP A 176 9.87 9.71 10.21
C ASP A 176 10.18 10.98 9.42
N TYR A 177 9.13 11.74 9.09
CA TYR A 177 9.28 12.93 8.25
C TYR A 177 9.93 14.10 9.00
N GLU A 178 10.01 14.04 10.34
CA GLU A 178 10.75 15.04 11.13
C GLU A 178 12.26 14.98 10.84
N THR A 179 12.75 13.88 10.26
CA THR A 179 14.16 13.72 9.86
C THR A 179 14.50 14.37 8.52
N ILE A 180 13.49 14.82 7.76
CA ILE A 180 13.68 15.43 6.44
C ILE A 180 14.10 16.89 6.62
N PRO A 181 15.15 17.38 5.93
CA PRO A 181 15.55 18.78 6.00
C PRO A 181 14.39 19.74 5.71
N GLU A 182 14.23 20.77 6.56
CA GLU A 182 13.08 21.70 6.53
C GLU A 182 12.95 22.41 5.18
N GLU A 183 14.08 22.72 4.53
CA GLU A 183 14.14 23.33 3.20
C GLU A 183 13.52 22.46 2.09
N LEU A 184 13.42 21.14 2.30
CA LEU A 184 12.80 20.22 1.35
C LEU A 184 11.29 20.08 1.58
N GLN A 185 10.76 20.59 2.69
CA GLN A 185 9.35 20.38 3.07
C GLN A 185 8.40 21.44 2.51
N SER A 186 8.83 22.23 1.52
CA SER A 186 7.99 23.24 0.86
C SER A 186 6.81 22.58 0.12
N GLU A 187 5.61 22.65 0.70
CA GLU A 187 4.40 22.09 0.07
C GLU A 187 4.01 22.79 -1.24
N GLU A 188 4.41 24.05 -1.45
CA GLU A 188 4.14 24.74 -2.72
C GLU A 188 4.93 24.11 -3.88
N GLU A 189 6.18 23.73 -3.65
CA GLU A 189 7.01 23.06 -4.67
C GLU A 189 6.41 21.69 -4.99
N TRP A 190 6.19 20.87 -3.97
CA TRP A 190 5.63 19.52 -4.18
C TRP A 190 4.22 19.51 -4.76
N ALA A 191 3.41 20.55 -4.53
CA ALA A 191 2.13 20.69 -5.21
C ALA A 191 2.27 20.83 -6.73
N LYS A 192 3.37 21.42 -7.24
CA LYS A 192 3.65 21.49 -8.68
C LYS A 192 3.95 20.09 -9.22
N MET A 193 4.85 19.35 -8.58
CA MET A 193 5.18 17.97 -8.97
C MET A 193 3.97 17.03 -8.88
N ARG A 194 3.10 17.22 -7.88
CA ARG A 194 1.82 16.51 -7.77
C ARG A 194 0.94 16.69 -9.01
N ASN A 195 0.75 17.94 -9.43
CA ASN A 195 -0.04 18.27 -10.63
C ASN A 195 0.63 17.75 -11.92
N GLU A 196 1.97 17.79 -11.99
CA GLU A 196 2.73 17.23 -13.10
C GLU A 196 2.58 15.70 -13.18
N ALA A 197 2.61 15.02 -12.03
CA ALA A 197 2.38 13.58 -11.94
C ALA A 197 0.99 13.18 -12.42
N GLU A 198 -0.06 13.90 -11.99
CA GLU A 198 -1.43 13.69 -12.46
C GLU A 198 -1.57 13.91 -13.98
N THR A 199 -0.98 14.99 -14.49
CA THR A 199 -0.97 15.32 -15.91
C THR A 199 -0.26 14.24 -16.72
N LEU A 200 0.88 13.75 -16.23
CA LEU A 200 1.65 12.69 -16.85
C LEU A 200 0.85 11.39 -16.91
N MET A 201 0.22 10.98 -15.81
CA MET A 201 -0.65 9.80 -15.80
C MET A 201 -1.78 9.91 -16.82
N GLY A 202 -2.39 11.09 -16.95
CA GLY A 202 -3.37 11.37 -18.00
C GLY A 202 -2.82 11.18 -19.41
N ASN A 203 -1.66 11.78 -19.70
CA ASN A 203 -1.00 11.70 -21.02
C ASN A 203 -0.57 10.27 -21.38
N LEU A 204 -0.19 9.46 -20.39
CA LEU A 204 0.15 8.05 -20.59
C LEU A 204 -1.06 7.13 -20.71
N GLY A 205 -2.29 7.65 -20.66
CA GLY A 205 -3.52 6.87 -20.79
C GLY A 205 -4.06 6.29 -19.49
N TYR A 206 -3.49 6.68 -18.35
CA TYR A 206 -3.86 6.21 -17.01
C TYR A 206 -4.70 7.24 -16.24
N GLY A 207 -5.43 8.13 -16.93
CA GLY A 207 -6.22 9.20 -16.30
C GLY A 207 -7.39 8.76 -15.40
N LYS A 208 -7.73 7.46 -15.40
CA LYS A 208 -8.68 6.84 -14.45
C LYS A 208 -8.05 6.50 -13.10
N MET A 209 -6.72 6.54 -13.01
CA MET A 209 -6.00 6.41 -11.75
C MET A 209 -5.94 7.78 -11.07
N LYS A 210 -6.06 7.78 -9.73
CA LYS A 210 -5.99 8.99 -8.91
C LYS A 210 -4.91 8.84 -7.85
N LEU A 211 -4.38 9.97 -7.43
CA LEU A 211 -3.39 10.03 -6.35
C LEU A 211 -3.99 9.47 -5.06
N VAL A 212 -3.31 8.50 -4.47
CA VAL A 212 -3.72 7.84 -3.22
C VAL A 212 -2.63 7.80 -2.16
N SER A 213 -1.39 8.10 -2.56
CA SER A 213 -0.21 8.01 -1.71
C SER A 213 0.79 9.12 -2.04
N GLU A 214 1.42 9.68 -1.01
CA GLU A 214 2.55 10.60 -1.11
C GLU A 214 3.58 10.22 -0.06
N LYS A 215 4.73 9.72 -0.51
CA LYS A 215 5.78 9.23 0.37
C LYS A 215 7.11 9.93 0.13
N TRP A 216 7.93 10.00 1.18
CA TRP A 216 9.33 10.35 1.05
C TRP A 216 10.19 9.09 0.93
N ILE A 217 11.15 9.14 0.02
CA ILE A 217 12.22 8.16 -0.08
C ILE A 217 13.57 8.88 -0.08
N GLU A 218 14.60 8.23 0.46
CA GLU A 218 15.99 8.61 0.25
C GLU A 218 16.61 7.66 -0.78
N GLY A 219 17.33 8.23 -1.75
CA GLY A 219 18.19 7.50 -2.67
C GLY A 219 19.64 7.77 -2.35
N THR A 220 20.44 6.74 -2.14
CA THR A 220 21.90 6.83 -1.96
C THR A 220 22.61 6.04 -3.04
N ARG A 221 23.80 6.49 -3.42
CA ARG A 221 24.58 5.91 -4.51
C ARG A 221 25.96 5.52 -4.04
N SER A 222 26.49 4.42 -4.57
CA SER A 222 27.89 4.07 -4.36
C SER A 222 28.78 4.75 -5.40
N LYS A 223 29.90 5.30 -4.93
CA LYS A 223 30.99 5.83 -5.74
C LYS A 223 31.89 4.67 -6.21
N PRO A 224 32.73 4.88 -7.24
CA PRO A 224 33.65 3.85 -7.73
C PRO A 224 34.66 3.32 -6.68
N ASP A 225 34.81 4.01 -5.55
CA ASP A 225 35.67 3.63 -4.42
C ASP A 225 34.91 2.92 -3.29
N ASP A 226 33.68 2.44 -3.56
CA ASP A 226 32.75 1.82 -2.61
C ASP A 226 32.27 2.73 -1.46
N SER A 227 32.59 4.03 -1.47
CA SER A 227 31.97 5.01 -0.57
C SER A 227 30.58 5.44 -1.07
N TRP A 228 29.77 6.05 -0.21
CA TRP A 228 28.42 6.51 -0.59
C TRP A 228 28.39 8.03 -0.87
N GLU A 229 27.53 8.44 -1.80
CA GLU A 229 27.12 9.84 -1.98
C GLU A 229 26.16 10.28 -0.87
N GLU A 230 26.01 11.59 -0.71
CA GLU A 230 24.97 12.14 0.15
C GLU A 230 23.58 11.71 -0.35
N PRO A 231 22.63 11.45 0.56
CA PRO A 231 21.30 11.03 0.19
C PRO A 231 20.58 12.10 -0.62
N THR A 232 19.94 11.68 -1.71
CA THR A 232 18.99 12.49 -2.45
C THR A 232 17.59 12.16 -1.96
N TYR A 233 16.88 13.13 -1.40
CA TYR A 233 15.48 12.97 -1.02
C TYR A 233 14.57 13.15 -2.23
N MET A 234 13.56 12.30 -2.32
CA MET A 234 12.56 12.32 -3.37
C MET A 234 11.17 12.14 -2.78
N ARG A 235 10.17 12.69 -3.47
CA ARG A 235 8.76 12.45 -3.17
C ARG A 235 8.19 11.50 -4.20
N VAL A 236 7.54 10.45 -3.73
CA VAL A 236 6.87 9.43 -4.54
C VAL A 236 5.37 9.69 -4.48
N PHE A 237 4.78 9.91 -5.65
CA PHE A 237 3.34 10.03 -5.83
C PHE A 237 2.79 8.69 -6.29
N GLY A 238 1.94 8.09 -5.48
CA GLY A 238 1.30 6.81 -5.75
C GLY A 238 -0.11 6.96 -6.27
N PHE A 239 -0.46 6.20 -7.29
CA PHE A 239 -1.73 6.26 -7.99
C PHE A 239 -2.39 4.88 -8.05
N SER A 240 -3.69 4.82 -7.82
CA SER A 240 -4.47 3.60 -8.00
C SER A 240 -5.77 3.90 -8.76
N LEU A 241 -6.39 2.86 -9.31
CA LEU A 241 -7.72 3.01 -9.91
C LEU A 241 -8.72 3.53 -8.88
N ALA A 242 -9.46 4.56 -9.29
CA ALA A 242 -10.41 5.27 -8.44
C ALA A 242 -11.80 5.27 -9.09
N PRO A 243 -12.50 4.13 -9.11
CA PRO A 243 -13.92 4.14 -9.45
C PRO A 243 -14.64 5.15 -8.55
N ASP A 244 -15.58 5.89 -9.14
CA ASP A 244 -16.37 6.91 -8.43
C ASP A 244 -15.53 8.03 -7.78
N GLY A 245 -14.29 8.22 -8.24
CA GLY A 245 -13.45 9.37 -7.90
C GLY A 245 -12.57 9.20 -6.67
N ILE A 246 -12.69 8.10 -5.91
CA ILE A 246 -11.82 7.80 -4.76
C ILE A 246 -11.12 6.47 -4.93
N GLY A 247 -9.78 6.52 -4.99
CA GLY A 247 -8.94 5.34 -4.89
C GLY A 247 -8.64 5.01 -3.43
N ALA A 248 -8.54 3.73 -3.09
CA ALA A 248 -7.85 3.34 -1.86
C ALA A 248 -6.33 3.29 -2.11
N PRO A 249 -5.51 3.47 -1.05
CA PRO A 249 -4.09 3.18 -1.12
C PRO A 249 -3.90 1.73 -1.62
N ALA A 250 -3.15 1.57 -2.71
CA ALA A 250 -2.89 0.25 -3.25
C ALA A 250 -1.76 -0.41 -2.46
N TYR A 251 -1.92 -1.69 -2.19
CA TYR A 251 -0.92 -2.51 -1.52
C TYR A 251 -0.60 -3.73 -2.37
N HIS A 252 0.63 -4.20 -2.28
CA HIS A 252 1.10 -5.36 -3.03
C HIS A 252 0.34 -6.63 -2.61
N GLN A 253 0.21 -6.92 -1.32
CA GLN A 253 -0.56 -8.09 -0.86
C GLN A 253 -1.44 -7.74 0.33
N VAL A 254 -2.60 -8.38 0.39
CA VAL A 254 -3.59 -8.15 1.45
C VAL A 254 -3.91 -9.50 2.08
N LYS A 255 -3.70 -9.60 3.39
CA LYS A 255 -4.03 -10.80 4.15
C LYS A 255 -5.48 -10.70 4.63
N ARG A 256 -6.27 -11.73 4.34
CA ARG A 256 -7.66 -11.91 4.75
C ARG A 256 -7.76 -13.08 5.72
N GLN A 257 -8.93 -13.23 6.34
CA GLN A 257 -9.22 -14.39 7.20
C GLN A 257 -9.21 -15.72 6.40
N ASP A 258 -9.56 -15.69 5.12
CA ASP A 258 -9.69 -16.85 4.23
C ASP A 258 -8.48 -17.09 3.31
N GLY A 259 -7.42 -16.28 3.41
CA GLY A 259 -6.20 -16.41 2.62
C GLY A 259 -5.59 -15.07 2.23
N TYR A 260 -4.76 -15.07 1.18
CA TYR A 260 -4.20 -13.85 0.61
C TYR A 260 -5.06 -13.40 -0.58
N ALA A 261 -5.30 -12.10 -0.69
CA ALA A 261 -5.76 -11.46 -1.91
C ALA A 261 -4.56 -10.91 -2.68
N GLY A 262 -4.64 -11.05 -4.00
CA GLY A 262 -3.64 -10.60 -4.95
C GLY A 262 -3.64 -9.08 -5.13
N TYR A 263 -2.75 -8.65 -6.00
CA TYR A 263 -2.33 -7.28 -6.20
C TYR A 263 -3.42 -6.38 -6.83
N GLN A 264 -3.49 -5.11 -6.43
CA GLN A 264 -4.27 -4.05 -7.11
C GLN A 264 -3.35 -3.29 -8.06
N GLN A 265 -3.89 -2.77 -9.18
CA GLN A 265 -3.12 -1.91 -10.07
C GLN A 265 -2.64 -0.66 -9.33
N TYR A 266 -1.35 -0.43 -9.41
CA TYR A 266 -0.68 0.68 -8.76
C TYR A 266 0.35 1.30 -9.69
N ALA A 267 0.53 2.61 -9.56
CA ALA A 267 1.56 3.33 -10.29
C ALA A 267 2.28 4.28 -9.33
N THR A 268 3.58 4.44 -9.50
CA THR A 268 4.40 5.35 -8.70
C THR A 268 5.14 6.31 -9.59
N LEU A 269 5.27 7.56 -9.17
CA LEU A 269 6.10 8.56 -9.83
C LEU A 269 6.99 9.21 -8.78
N ALA A 270 8.31 9.01 -8.88
CA ALA A 270 9.28 9.61 -7.96
C ALA A 270 9.82 10.90 -8.56
N TYR A 271 9.79 12.00 -7.81
CA TYR A 271 10.38 13.28 -8.23
C TYR A 271 11.44 13.74 -7.22
N THR A 272 12.49 14.35 -7.75
CA THR A 272 13.44 15.14 -6.96
C THR A 272 12.95 16.57 -6.79
N GLN A 273 13.52 17.32 -5.83
CA GLN A 273 13.08 18.68 -5.53
C GLN A 273 13.21 19.64 -6.72
N ASP A 274 14.19 19.43 -7.62
CA ASP A 274 14.37 20.27 -8.80
C ASP A 274 13.29 20.06 -9.90
N GLY A 275 12.33 19.17 -9.65
CA GLY A 275 11.25 18.83 -10.58
C GLY A 275 11.61 17.69 -11.54
N SER A 276 12.82 17.13 -11.47
CA SER A 276 13.19 15.98 -12.30
C SER A 276 12.44 14.73 -11.84
N LEU A 277 11.71 14.11 -12.76
CA LEU A 277 11.08 12.81 -12.57
C LEU A 277 12.17 11.74 -12.53
N ASN A 278 12.35 11.06 -11.39
CA ASN A 278 13.35 10.01 -11.20
C ASN A 278 12.88 8.61 -11.63
N GLY A 279 11.59 8.30 -11.52
CA GLY A 279 11.09 6.97 -11.89
C GLY A 279 9.59 6.92 -12.08
N ILE A 280 9.15 5.94 -12.86
CA ILE A 280 7.74 5.56 -13.00
C ILE A 280 7.64 4.04 -12.79
N GLY A 281 6.89 3.59 -11.79
CA GLY A 281 6.44 2.21 -11.67
C GLY A 281 5.00 2.08 -12.17
N LEU A 282 4.69 1.01 -12.90
CA LEU A 282 3.35 0.67 -13.37
C LEU A 282 3.15 -0.83 -13.14
N GLU A 283 2.32 -1.20 -12.18
CA GLU A 283 2.27 -2.57 -11.69
C GLU A 283 0.86 -3.13 -11.75
N ASN A 284 0.76 -4.45 -11.88
CA ASN A 284 -0.44 -5.22 -11.59
C ASN A 284 -1.69 -4.75 -12.36
N LYS A 285 -1.52 -4.44 -13.66
CA LYS A 285 -2.56 -3.85 -14.50
C LYS A 285 -3.91 -4.55 -14.33
N GLU A 286 -4.96 -3.76 -14.24
CA GLU A 286 -6.31 -4.27 -14.17
C GLU A 286 -7.28 -3.35 -14.91
N GLN A 287 -8.45 -3.88 -15.22
CA GLN A 287 -9.51 -3.15 -15.89
C GLN A 287 -10.84 -3.36 -15.19
N ILE A 288 -11.63 -2.30 -15.09
CA ILE A 288 -13.03 -2.38 -14.65
C ILE A 288 -13.88 -2.80 -15.84
N ILE A 289 -14.47 -3.99 -15.76
CA ILE A 289 -15.30 -4.59 -16.82
C ILE A 289 -16.80 -4.33 -16.62
N GLY A 290 -17.19 -3.72 -15.49
CA GLY A 290 -18.56 -3.29 -15.20
C GLY A 290 -18.88 -3.31 -13.71
N ASP A 291 -20.13 -3.00 -13.38
CA ASP A 291 -20.63 -3.10 -12.01
C ASP A 291 -21.14 -4.52 -11.70
N SER A 292 -21.03 -4.92 -10.43
CA SER A 292 -21.84 -6.02 -9.92
C SER A 292 -23.32 -5.64 -9.98
N LYS A 293 -24.17 -6.62 -10.28
CA LYS A 293 -25.64 -6.43 -10.28
C LYS A 293 -26.23 -6.39 -8.87
N GLU A 294 -25.41 -6.68 -7.86
CA GLU A 294 -25.84 -6.75 -6.47
C GLU A 294 -25.87 -5.36 -5.83
N ARG A 295 -27.00 -5.04 -5.19
CA ARG A 295 -27.12 -3.84 -4.39
C ARG A 295 -26.28 -4.01 -3.13
N VAL A 296 -25.35 -3.09 -2.90
CA VAL A 296 -24.45 -3.14 -1.76
C VAL A 296 -25.03 -2.30 -0.62
N PHE A 297 -25.14 -2.89 0.56
CA PHE A 297 -25.41 -2.16 1.79
C PHE A 297 -24.09 -1.96 2.52
N LEU A 298 -23.84 -0.73 2.95
CA LEU A 298 -22.67 -0.38 3.73
C LEU A 298 -23.05 -0.32 5.21
N LEU A 299 -22.15 -0.76 6.07
CA LEU A 299 -22.29 -0.62 7.50
C LEU A 299 -22.28 0.87 7.90
N PRO A 300 -23.10 1.29 8.87
CA PRO A 300 -22.97 2.60 9.50
C PRO A 300 -21.55 2.80 10.03
N PHE A 301 -21.03 4.02 9.94
CA PHE A 301 -19.65 4.31 10.33
C PHE A 301 -19.36 3.99 11.79
N SER A 302 -20.34 4.14 12.69
CA SER A 302 -20.21 3.76 14.10
C SER A 302 -19.90 2.28 14.29
N GLU A 303 -20.43 1.40 13.44
CA GLU A 303 -20.15 -0.04 13.51
C GLU A 303 -18.72 -0.33 13.04
N VAL A 304 -18.31 0.29 11.94
CA VAL A 304 -16.94 0.17 11.40
C VAL A 304 -15.91 0.70 12.39
N ALA A 305 -16.15 1.88 12.99
CA ALA A 305 -15.28 2.46 14.01
C ALA A 305 -15.18 1.57 15.25
N SER A 306 -16.29 0.96 15.68
CA SER A 306 -16.28 0.02 16.81
C SER A 306 -15.44 -1.23 16.51
N ILE A 307 -15.46 -1.74 15.28
CA ILE A 307 -14.62 -2.87 14.87
C ILE A 307 -13.15 -2.45 14.93
N PHE A 308 -12.80 -1.32 14.33
CA PHE A 308 -11.44 -0.77 14.34
C PHE A 308 -10.89 -0.65 15.77
N GLU A 309 -11.63 0.02 16.66
CA GLU A 309 -11.22 0.21 18.05
C GLU A 309 -11.10 -1.12 18.81
N SER A 310 -12.02 -2.06 18.60
CA SER A 310 -11.98 -3.37 19.25
C SER A 310 -10.76 -4.17 18.83
N VAL A 311 -10.41 -4.13 17.54
CA VAL A 311 -9.27 -4.86 17.00
C VAL A 311 -7.96 -4.25 17.49
N GLU A 312 -7.80 -2.93 17.48
CA GLU A 312 -6.60 -2.26 18.02
C GLU A 312 -6.40 -2.54 19.52
N LYS A 313 -7.48 -2.55 20.31
CA LYS A 313 -7.42 -2.95 21.73
C LYS A 313 -6.94 -4.38 21.91
N SER A 314 -7.34 -5.29 21.04
CA SER A 314 -7.01 -6.73 21.15
C SER A 314 -5.64 -7.11 20.57
N SER A 315 -5.13 -6.34 19.61
CA SER A 315 -3.92 -6.67 18.83
C SER A 315 -2.73 -5.78 19.16
N TYR A 316 -2.80 -5.02 20.25
CA TYR A 316 -1.73 -4.09 20.63
C TYR A 316 -0.37 -4.80 20.84
N GLU A 317 -0.40 -6.07 21.26
CA GLU A 317 0.80 -6.90 21.43
C GLU A 317 1.51 -7.23 20.11
N ASP A 318 0.80 -7.21 18.98
CA ASP A 318 1.40 -7.45 17.65
C ASP A 318 2.38 -6.32 17.27
N TYR A 319 2.13 -5.10 17.74
CA TYR A 319 3.08 -3.99 17.56
C TYR A 319 4.39 -4.24 18.32
N PHE A 320 4.40 -5.11 19.32
CA PHE A 320 5.58 -5.48 20.11
C PHE A 320 6.34 -6.69 19.55
N LEU A 321 5.87 -7.32 18.47
CA LEU A 321 6.62 -8.37 17.76
C LEU A 321 7.76 -7.80 16.91
N TYR A 322 7.81 -6.49 16.75
CA TYR A 322 8.83 -5.75 16.01
C TYR A 322 9.78 -5.06 16.99
N GLY A 323 11.09 -5.31 16.84
CA GLY A 323 12.15 -4.76 17.69
C GLY A 323 12.91 -5.84 18.48
N GLY A 324 14.24 -5.82 18.38
CA GLY A 324 15.13 -6.78 19.05
C GLY A 324 15.06 -6.76 20.58
N THR A 325 15.73 -7.74 21.21
CA THR A 325 15.71 -8.08 22.65
C THR A 325 16.36 -7.03 23.59
N PHE A 326 16.32 -5.73 23.25
CA PHE A 326 17.11 -4.69 23.92
C PHE A 326 16.31 -3.81 24.91
N ALA A 327 14.97 -3.91 24.92
CA ALA A 327 14.07 -3.15 25.80
C ALA A 327 13.26 -4.10 26.71
N ASP A 328 13.00 -3.66 27.94
CA ASP A 328 12.20 -4.41 28.93
C ASP A 328 10.70 -4.16 28.72
N GLU A 329 10.35 -2.94 28.31
CA GLU A 329 9.00 -2.46 28.10
C GLU A 329 8.92 -1.65 26.82
N ARG A 330 7.73 -1.56 26.25
CA ARG A 330 7.45 -0.76 25.05
C ARG A 330 6.13 -0.04 25.23
N LYS A 331 6.02 1.16 24.67
CA LYS A 331 4.78 1.94 24.62
C LYS A 331 4.44 2.26 23.17
N VAL A 332 3.22 1.96 22.77
CA VAL A 332 2.72 2.24 21.42
C VAL A 332 1.80 3.45 21.49
N THR A 333 1.96 4.37 20.56
CA THR A 333 1.01 5.47 20.35
C THR A 333 0.46 5.38 18.94
N LEU A 334 -0.85 5.19 18.82
CA LEU A 334 -1.59 5.27 17.57
C LEU A 334 -2.29 6.62 17.47
N ARG A 335 -2.13 7.28 16.33
CA ARG A 335 -2.86 8.53 16.02
C ARG A 335 -3.56 8.41 14.69
N VAL A 336 -4.89 8.44 14.70
CA VAL A 336 -5.72 8.43 13.48
C VAL A 336 -5.89 9.87 13.01
N LYS A 337 -5.61 10.12 11.72
CA LYS A 337 -5.71 11.44 11.08
C LYS A 337 -6.86 11.50 10.07
N GLU A 338 -7.18 10.39 9.41
CA GLU A 338 -8.25 10.31 8.42
C GLU A 338 -8.94 8.94 8.50
N ALA A 339 -10.26 8.91 8.33
CA ALA A 339 -11.02 7.72 7.96
C ALA A 339 -11.59 7.93 6.55
N ARG A 340 -11.16 7.12 5.58
CA ARG A 340 -11.49 7.27 4.16
C ARG A 340 -12.34 6.12 3.67
N LEU A 341 -13.48 6.41 3.04
CA LEU A 341 -14.25 5.45 2.27
C LEU A 341 -13.73 5.43 0.83
N GLY A 342 -13.24 4.28 0.38
CA GLY A 342 -12.69 4.12 -0.97
C GLY A 342 -12.85 2.71 -1.50
N TYR A 343 -12.14 2.39 -2.58
CA TYR A 343 -12.21 1.10 -3.26
C TYR A 343 -10.91 0.32 -3.19
N MET A 344 -11.03 -0.96 -2.85
CA MET A 344 -9.92 -1.90 -2.77
C MET A 344 -10.08 -3.02 -3.78
N GLY A 345 -9.06 -3.22 -4.63
CA GLY A 345 -8.97 -4.35 -5.54
C GLY A 345 -8.72 -5.65 -4.79
N ILE A 346 -9.48 -6.70 -5.14
CA ILE A 346 -9.36 -8.03 -4.58
C ILE A 346 -9.37 -9.03 -5.74
N HIS A 347 -8.27 -9.75 -5.86
CA HIS A 347 -8.14 -10.92 -6.70
C HIS A 347 -7.84 -12.13 -5.83
N ASP A 348 -8.42 -13.28 -6.15
CA ASP A 348 -7.99 -14.52 -5.51
C ASP A 348 -6.59 -14.90 -6.00
N VAL A 349 -5.81 -15.55 -5.13
CA VAL A 349 -4.50 -16.10 -5.49
C VAL A 349 -4.58 -17.61 -5.40
N ARG A 350 -4.26 -18.32 -6.49
CA ARG A 350 -4.20 -19.77 -6.53
C ARG A 350 -2.84 -20.22 -7.05
N ASN A 351 -2.22 -21.15 -6.33
CA ASN A 351 -0.86 -21.64 -6.64
C ASN A 351 0.19 -20.52 -6.79
N GLY A 352 0.01 -19.39 -6.10
CA GLY A 352 0.91 -18.23 -6.18
C GLY A 352 0.66 -17.29 -7.35
N GLU A 353 -0.35 -17.57 -8.18
CA GLU A 353 -0.73 -16.74 -9.33
C GLU A 353 -2.04 -16.00 -9.04
N ARG A 354 -2.10 -14.73 -9.47
CA ARG A 354 -3.31 -13.89 -9.38
C ARG A 354 -4.35 -14.42 -10.38
N GLU A 355 -5.55 -14.69 -9.89
CA GLU A 355 -6.68 -15.05 -10.75
C GLU A 355 -7.09 -13.88 -11.66
N LYS A 356 -7.48 -14.21 -12.89
CA LYS A 356 -7.86 -13.21 -13.89
C LYS A 356 -9.05 -12.38 -13.42
N GLU A 357 -10.11 -13.03 -12.96
CA GLU A 357 -11.30 -12.34 -12.47
C GLU A 357 -11.04 -11.77 -11.06
N GLY A 358 -11.48 -10.54 -10.83
CA GLY A 358 -11.41 -9.87 -9.54
C GLY A 358 -12.58 -8.95 -9.31
N LYS A 359 -12.51 -8.22 -8.20
CA LYS A 359 -13.50 -7.21 -7.82
C LYS A 359 -12.85 -6.05 -7.10
N MET A 360 -13.44 -4.87 -7.22
CA MET A 360 -13.17 -3.76 -6.30
C MET A 360 -14.33 -3.62 -5.34
N ILE A 361 -14.03 -3.74 -4.05
CA ILE A 361 -15.02 -3.62 -2.99
C ILE A 361 -14.85 -2.29 -2.25
N PRO A 362 -15.93 -1.72 -1.70
CA PRO A 362 -15.81 -0.56 -0.85
C PRO A 362 -15.21 -0.93 0.50
N VAL A 363 -14.28 -0.10 0.97
CA VAL A 363 -13.58 -0.27 2.24
C VAL A 363 -13.45 1.06 2.97
N TRP A 364 -13.42 0.98 4.30
CA TRP A 364 -12.97 2.06 5.16
C TRP A 364 -11.50 1.87 5.48
N ASP A 365 -10.71 2.90 5.27
CA ASP A 365 -9.28 2.93 5.58
C ASP A 365 -9.00 3.97 6.67
N PHE A 366 -8.42 3.52 7.78
CA PHE A 366 -8.05 4.38 8.91
C PHE A 366 -6.57 4.72 8.78
N LEU A 367 -6.29 5.95 8.35
CA LEU A 367 -4.95 6.45 8.07
C LEU A 367 -4.41 7.25 9.25
N GLY A 368 -3.11 7.13 9.53
CA GLY A 368 -2.55 7.73 10.71
C GLY A 368 -1.05 7.56 10.89
N SER A 369 -0.62 7.53 12.14
CA SER A 369 0.77 7.32 12.51
C SER A 369 0.89 6.36 13.69
N VAL A 370 1.96 5.59 13.70
CA VAL A 370 2.35 4.69 14.80
C VAL A 370 3.68 5.18 15.38
N SER A 371 3.77 5.34 16.68
CA SER A 371 5.05 5.50 17.38
C SER A 371 5.26 4.37 18.37
N VAL A 372 6.46 3.81 18.39
CA VAL A 372 6.89 2.81 19.37
C VAL A 372 8.03 3.40 20.18
N GLU A 373 7.81 3.62 21.47
CA GLU A 373 8.84 4.02 22.42
C GLU A 373 9.39 2.78 23.14
N TYR A 374 10.71 2.65 23.15
CA TYR A 374 11.44 1.54 23.75
C TYR A 374 11.98 1.96 25.12
N LEU A 375 11.66 1.19 26.16
CA LEU A 375 12.03 1.49 27.54
C LEU A 375 12.95 0.42 28.11
N LYS A 376 14.02 0.84 28.79
CA LYS A 376 14.92 -0.02 29.56
C LYS A 376 15.06 0.54 30.96
N GLU A 377 14.82 -0.29 31.97
CA GLU A 377 14.78 0.14 33.39
C GLU A 377 13.87 1.38 33.59
N GLY A 378 12.74 1.45 32.88
CA GLY A 378 11.78 2.55 32.94
C GLY A 378 12.22 3.85 32.25
N LYS A 379 13.33 3.85 31.51
CA LYS A 379 13.84 5.02 30.76
C LYS A 379 13.76 4.79 29.26
N SER A 380 13.39 5.84 28.52
CA SER A 380 13.40 5.84 27.05
C SER A 380 14.82 5.64 26.53
N VAL A 381 15.00 4.62 25.70
CA VAL A 381 16.27 4.29 25.04
C VAL A 381 16.18 4.42 23.51
N GLY A 382 15.00 4.70 22.99
CA GLY A 382 14.76 4.89 21.57
C GLY A 382 13.28 5.09 21.29
N LYS A 383 12.97 5.70 20.16
CA LYS A 383 11.62 5.84 19.64
C LYS A 383 11.66 5.70 18.12
N GLU A 384 10.76 4.90 17.60
CA GLU A 384 10.51 4.81 16.16
C GLU A 384 9.13 5.40 15.86
N THR A 385 9.03 6.19 14.78
CA THR A 385 7.77 6.78 14.35
C THR A 385 7.56 6.50 12.87
N TYR A 386 6.39 5.97 12.55
CA TYR A 386 5.88 5.74 11.21
C TYR A 386 4.75 6.75 10.99
N SER A 387 4.99 7.74 10.13
CA SER A 387 4.14 8.93 10.00
C SER A 387 3.78 9.29 8.56
N GLN A 388 3.98 8.36 7.63
CA GLN A 388 3.60 8.53 6.24
C GLN A 388 2.11 8.91 6.13
N PRO A 389 1.73 9.93 5.34
CA PRO A 389 0.35 10.42 5.24
C PRO A 389 -0.67 9.35 4.84
N ASP A 390 -0.22 8.35 4.09
CA ASP A 390 -0.99 7.23 3.55
C ASP A 390 -0.81 5.93 4.37
N LEU A 391 -0.21 5.99 5.55
CA LEU A 391 -0.05 4.83 6.42
C LEU A 391 -1.42 4.33 6.90
N SER A 392 -1.91 3.25 6.29
CA SER A 392 -3.08 2.49 6.74
C SER A 392 -2.77 1.79 8.07
N LEU A 393 -3.44 2.23 9.14
CA LEU A 393 -3.48 1.52 10.41
C LEU A 393 -4.34 0.26 10.28
N MET A 394 -5.51 0.39 9.63
CA MET A 394 -6.41 -0.71 9.36
C MET A 394 -7.35 -0.40 8.20
N THR A 395 -7.59 -1.42 7.39
CA THR A 395 -8.66 -1.39 6.40
C THR A 395 -9.74 -2.38 6.77
N ILE A 396 -10.99 -1.94 6.63
CA ILE A 396 -12.18 -2.72 6.97
C ILE A 396 -13.11 -2.73 5.77
N ASN A 397 -13.60 -3.92 5.38
CA ASN A 397 -14.64 -4.06 4.37
C ASN A 397 -15.90 -3.31 4.81
N ALA A 398 -16.33 -2.35 4.00
CA ALA A 398 -17.44 -1.47 4.36
C ALA A 398 -18.80 -2.18 4.32
N MET A 399 -18.88 -3.39 3.75
CA MET A 399 -20.13 -4.15 3.59
C MET A 399 -20.40 -5.09 4.76
N ASP A 400 -19.37 -5.76 5.26
CA ASP A 400 -19.50 -6.84 6.25
C ASP A 400 -18.63 -6.66 7.50
N GLY A 401 -17.77 -5.64 7.53
CA GLY A 401 -16.92 -5.33 8.68
C GLY A 401 -15.69 -6.24 8.82
N SER A 402 -15.42 -7.11 7.84
CA SER A 402 -14.21 -7.94 7.85
C SER A 402 -12.93 -7.09 7.77
N VAL A 403 -11.96 -7.40 8.62
CA VAL A 403 -10.66 -6.72 8.65
C VAL A 403 -9.80 -7.23 7.50
N MET A 404 -9.26 -6.28 6.72
CA MET A 404 -8.30 -6.51 5.65
C MET A 404 -6.91 -6.17 6.20
N GLU A 405 -6.15 -7.19 6.62
CA GLU A 405 -4.85 -6.97 7.24
C GLU A 405 -3.83 -6.54 6.18
N ARG A 406 -3.38 -5.30 6.31
CA ARG A 406 -2.42 -4.62 5.42
C ARG A 406 -1.09 -4.27 6.07
N ARG A 407 -0.85 -4.68 7.33
CA ARG A 407 0.33 -4.24 8.11
C ARG A 407 1.63 -4.75 7.50
N ASP A 408 2.19 -3.97 6.58
CA ASP A 408 3.57 -4.02 6.16
C ASP A 408 4.28 -2.80 6.78
N MET A 409 4.87 -3.00 7.97
CA MET A 409 5.64 -1.95 8.65
C MET A 409 7.09 -1.87 8.13
N GLY A 410 7.33 -2.26 6.87
CA GLY A 410 8.66 -2.32 6.27
C GLY A 410 9.47 -3.47 6.85
N LYS A 411 9.59 -4.58 6.12
CA LYS A 411 10.62 -5.59 6.37
C LYS A 411 11.77 -5.48 5.40
#